data_AF-A0A7V9M008-F1
#
_entry.id   AF-A0A7V9M008-F1
#
_cell.length_a   1.000
_cell.length_b   1.000
_cell.length_c   1.000
_cell.angle_alpha   90.00
_cell.angle_beta   90.00
_cell.angle_gamma   90.00
#
_symmetry.space_group_name_H-M   'P 1'
#
loop_
_entity.id
_entity.type
_entity.pdbx_description
1 polymer ?
#
loop_
_entity_poly.entity_id
_entity_poly.type
_entity_poly.pdbx_seq_one_letter_code
_entity_poly.pdbx_strand_id
1 'polypeptide(L)'
;MVVGKSGDTSNSATHDSLNVPQQIVNALDTVKEVKLGDVKFTKSADNKIISYKEQAADGIIATCKTAVEIAINLIGIMALFMGFMSIAERAGGIRVLSKIIGPFFSRLFPELPKNHPAMGHMMLNFSANLLGLDNAATPFGLKAMESLQTINPKKDTASNSQIMFLCL
;
A
#
# COMPACT_ATOMS: atom_id res chain seq x y z
N MET A 1 -15.46 -1.29 -5.33
CA MET A 1 -15.39 -0.03 -6.09
C MET A 1 -14.60 0.96 -5.25
N VAL A 2 -13.30 1.07 -5.48
CA VAL A 2 -12.44 2.06 -4.79
C VAL A 2 -12.52 3.32 -5.63
N VAL A 3 -13.29 4.30 -5.16
CA VAL A 3 -13.35 5.63 -5.77
C VAL A 3 -12.14 6.41 -5.29
N GLY A 4 -11.12 6.50 -6.15
CA GLY A 4 -10.01 7.42 -5.98
C GLY A 4 -10.53 8.85 -5.98
N LYS A 5 -10.11 9.64 -4.99
CA LYS A 5 -10.51 11.05 -4.77
C LYS A 5 -10.16 11.97 -5.97
N SER A 6 -9.44 11.45 -6.98
CA SER A 6 -8.86 12.16 -8.11
C SER A 6 -9.57 11.92 -9.46
N GLY A 7 -10.75 11.29 -9.47
CA GLY A 7 -11.56 11.18 -10.70
C GLY A 7 -11.19 10.03 -11.62
N ASP A 8 -10.66 8.93 -11.06
CA ASP A 8 -10.22 7.73 -11.79
C ASP A 8 -11.33 6.87 -12.42
N THR A 9 -12.54 7.40 -12.53
CA THR A 9 -13.68 6.70 -13.13
C THR A 9 -14.05 7.37 -14.45
N SER A 10 -13.78 6.70 -15.57
CA SER A 10 -14.33 7.06 -16.88
C SER A 10 -15.84 6.81 -16.83
N ASN A 11 -16.59 7.84 -16.44
CA ASN A 11 -18.05 7.77 -16.39
C ASN A 11 -18.57 8.09 -17.79
N SER A 12 -18.91 7.05 -18.56
CA SER A 12 -19.64 7.20 -19.82
C SER A 12 -21.13 6.98 -19.54
N ALA A 13 -21.94 8.01 -19.78
CA ALA A 13 -23.38 7.95 -19.63
C ALA A 13 -24.06 8.29 -20.95
N THR A 14 -24.96 7.42 -21.39
CA THR A 14 -25.78 7.60 -22.59
C THR A 14 -27.07 8.28 -22.19
N HIS A 15 -27.31 9.48 -22.73
CA HIS A 15 -28.53 10.24 -22.48
C HIS A 15 -29.41 10.23 -23.73
N ASP A 16 -30.72 10.09 -23.51
CA ASP A 16 -31.71 10.34 -24.54
C ASP A 16 -31.82 11.86 -24.78
N SER A 17 -32.02 12.23 -26.05
CA SER A 17 -32.08 13.61 -26.57
C SER A 17 -33.08 14.52 -25.86
N LEU A 18 -34.05 13.96 -25.14
CA LEU A 18 -35.09 14.67 -24.37
C LEU A 18 -34.62 15.13 -22.98
N ASN A 19 -33.59 14.50 -22.42
CA ASN A 19 -33.10 14.77 -21.06
C ASN A 19 -31.82 15.63 -21.02
N VAL A 20 -31.35 16.09 -22.19
CA VAL A 20 -30.18 16.96 -22.32
C VAL A 20 -30.68 18.37 -22.66
N PRO A 21 -30.18 19.43 -22.01
CA PRO A 21 -30.57 20.80 -22.32
C PRO A 21 -30.49 21.09 -23.83
N GLN A 22 -31.56 21.63 -24.42
CA GLN A 22 -31.74 21.85 -25.87
C GLN A 22 -30.57 22.63 -26.51
N GLN A 23 -29.87 23.45 -25.73
CA GLN A 23 -28.69 24.20 -26.14
C GLN A 23 -27.51 23.31 -26.56
N ILE A 24 -27.36 22.14 -25.93
CA ILE A 24 -26.29 21.17 -26.25
C ILE A 24 -26.66 20.35 -27.48
N VAL A 25 -27.95 20.01 -27.64
CA VAL A 25 -28.46 19.31 -28.83
C VAL A 25 -28.25 20.17 -30.09
N ASN A 26 -28.63 21.44 -30.03
CA ASN A 26 -28.46 22.37 -31.15
C ASN A 26 -26.99 22.67 -31.47
N ALA A 27 -26.12 22.70 -30.45
CA ALA A 27 -24.68 22.87 -30.64
C ALA A 27 -24.02 21.61 -31.24
N LEU A 28 -24.48 20.41 -30.88
CA LEU A 28 -24.01 19.13 -31.44
C LEU A 28 -24.45 18.88 -32.88
N ASP A 29 -25.52 19.54 -33.35
CA ASP A 29 -25.93 19.50 -34.75
C ASP A 29 -25.04 20.38 -35.65
N THR A 30 -24.30 21.34 -35.07
CA THR A 30 -23.36 22.22 -35.78
C THR A 30 -21.90 21.78 -35.62
N VAL A 31 -21.56 21.16 -34.49
CA VAL A 31 -20.19 20.76 -34.13
C VAL A 31 -20.19 19.33 -33.60
N LYS A 32 -19.24 18.49 -34.03
CA LYS A 32 -19.19 17.05 -33.67
C LYS A 32 -19.05 16.76 -32.17
N GLU A 33 -18.55 17.72 -31.39
CA GLU A 33 -18.34 17.59 -29.95
C GLU A 33 -18.62 18.91 -29.22
N VAL A 34 -19.28 18.83 -28.07
CA VAL A 34 -19.53 19.98 -27.19
C VAL A 34 -19.00 19.68 -25.80
N LYS A 35 -18.17 20.58 -25.26
CA LYS A 35 -17.59 20.46 -23.92
C LYS A 35 -18.38 21.33 -22.93
N LEU A 36 -18.89 20.73 -21.86
CA LEU A 36 -19.49 21.45 -20.74
C LEU A 36 -18.76 21.06 -19.44
N GLY A 37 -17.91 21.95 -18.95
CA GLY A 37 -17.04 21.66 -17.80
C GLY A 37 -16.07 20.51 -18.09
N ASP A 38 -16.11 19.46 -17.26
CA ASP A 38 -15.26 18.27 -17.34
C ASP A 38 -15.82 17.16 -18.26
N VAL A 39 -17.02 17.36 -18.82
CA VAL A 39 -17.74 16.33 -19.57
C VAL A 39 -17.87 16.75 -21.04
N LYS A 40 -17.45 15.86 -21.94
CA LYS A 40 -17.62 16.01 -23.39
C LYS A 40 -18.86 15.25 -23.84
N PHE A 41 -19.64 15.85 -24.73
CA PHE A 41 -20.82 15.25 -25.33
C PHE A 41 -20.56 15.01 -26.82
N THR A 42 -20.94 13.83 -27.32
CA THR A 42 -20.88 13.48 -28.75
C THR A 42 -22.19 12.80 -29.18
N LYS A 43 -22.58 12.99 -30.44
CA LYS A 43 -23.81 12.40 -31.01
C LYS A 43 -23.48 11.07 -31.67
N SER A 44 -24.12 9.99 -31.20
CA SER A 44 -24.03 8.66 -31.82
C SER A 44 -25.04 8.54 -32.97
N ALA A 45 -24.77 7.64 -33.91
CA ALA A 45 -25.54 7.44 -35.16
C ALA A 45 -27.05 7.18 -34.95
N ASP A 46 -27.46 6.74 -33.76
CA ASP A 46 -28.85 6.45 -33.38
C ASP A 46 -29.55 7.62 -32.65
N ASN A 47 -29.10 8.87 -32.85
CA ASN A 47 -29.65 10.08 -32.20
C ASN A 47 -29.53 10.09 -30.65
N LYS A 48 -28.65 9.24 -30.10
CA LYS A 48 -28.31 9.18 -28.67
C LYS A 48 -27.08 10.06 -28.38
N ILE A 49 -27.10 10.80 -27.28
CA ILE A 49 -25.98 11.66 -26.87
C ILE A 49 -25.13 10.89 -25.86
N ILE A 50 -23.87 10.67 -26.19
CA ILE A 50 -22.89 10.03 -25.31
C ILE A 50 -22.13 11.13 -24.59
N SER A 51 -22.20 11.12 -23.27
CA SER A 51 -21.35 11.95 -22.43
C SER A 51 -20.16 11.12 -21.93
N TYR A 52 -18.95 11.66 -22.03
CA TYR A 52 -17.74 11.02 -21.54
C TYR A 52 -16.79 12.03 -20.91
N LYS A 53 -16.13 11.64 -19.82
CA LYS A 53 -15.04 12.39 -19.20
C LYS A 53 -13.72 11.81 -19.68
N GLU A 54 -12.90 12.61 -20.33
CA GLU A 54 -11.56 12.21 -20.78
C GLU A 54 -10.64 12.12 -19.56
N GLN A 55 -10.16 10.92 -19.24
CA GLN A 55 -9.21 10.71 -18.15
C GLN A 55 -7.83 11.17 -18.62
N ALA A 56 -7.24 12.12 -17.89
CA ALA A 56 -5.85 12.51 -18.14
C ALA A 56 -4.95 11.29 -17.89
N ALA A 57 -4.10 10.94 -18.86
CA ALA A 57 -3.11 9.87 -18.76
C ALA A 57 -2.04 10.12 -17.67
N ASP A 58 -2.10 11.28 -17.00
CA ASP A 58 -1.25 11.68 -15.88
C ASP A 58 -1.39 10.78 -14.65
N GLY A 59 -2.41 9.92 -14.55
CA GLY A 59 -2.59 9.04 -13.39
C GLY A 59 -1.35 8.20 -13.06
N ILE A 60 -0.70 7.60 -14.07
CA ILE A 60 0.50 6.76 -13.86
C ILE A 60 1.72 7.64 -13.50
N ILE A 61 1.89 8.79 -14.16
CA ILE A 61 3.03 9.68 -13.90
C ILE A 61 2.90 10.34 -12.52
N ALA A 62 1.70 10.78 -12.15
CA ALA A 62 1.39 11.36 -10.85
C ALA A 62 1.55 10.35 -9.72
N THR A 63 1.14 9.09 -9.92
CA THR A 63 1.35 8.02 -8.94
C THR A 63 2.82 7.68 -8.78
N CYS A 64 3.61 7.63 -9.86
CA CYS A 64 5.07 7.48 -9.77
C CYS A 64 5.72 8.62 -8.97
N LYS A 65 5.33 9.87 -9.23
CA LYS A 65 5.84 11.03 -8.47
C LYS A 65 5.49 10.92 -6.98
N THR A 66 4.24 10.59 -6.67
CA THR A 66 3.77 10.39 -5.28
C THR A 66 4.56 9.27 -4.59
N ALA A 67 4.82 8.16 -5.27
CA ALA A 67 5.59 7.05 -4.71
C ALA A 67 7.02 7.47 -4.35
N VAL A 68 7.68 8.27 -5.21
CA VAL A 68 9.03 8.79 -4.94
C VAL A 68 9.03 9.75 -3.76
N GLU A 69 8.05 10.66 -3.68
CA GLU A 69 7.92 11.59 -2.54
C GLU A 69 7.74 10.83 -1.21
N ILE A 70 6.89 9.80 -1.19
CA ILE A 70 6.72 8.93 -0.02
C ILE A 70 8.04 8.24 0.34
N ALA A 71 8.73 7.65 -0.63
CA ALA A 71 9.98 6.93 -0.40
C ALA A 71 11.06 7.83 0.22
N ILE A 72 11.23 9.05 -0.30
CA ILE A 72 12.21 10.02 0.21
C ILE A 72 11.90 10.38 1.67
N ASN A 73 10.64 10.66 1.99
CA ASN A 73 10.22 10.98 3.36
C ASN A 73 10.44 9.78 4.30
N LEU A 74 10.19 8.56 3.82
CA LEU A 74 10.35 7.35 4.61
C LEU A 74 11.84 7.06 4.93
N ILE A 75 12.75 7.31 3.99
CA ILE A 75 14.19 7.01 4.17
C ILE A 75 14.75 7.71 5.42
N GLY A 76 14.43 8.99 5.63
CA GLY A 76 14.98 9.75 6.75
C GLY A 76 14.55 9.20 8.11
N ILE A 77 13.25 8.94 8.27
CA ILE A 77 12.72 8.37 9.50
C ILE A 77 13.21 6.94 9.73
N MET A 78 13.33 6.14 8.65
CA MET A 78 13.84 4.76 8.73
C MET A 78 15.31 4.72 9.13
N ALA A 79 16.15 5.57 8.55
CA ALA A 79 17.56 5.64 8.89
C ALA A 79 17.77 5.97 10.38
N LEU A 80 16.99 6.91 10.92
CA LEU A 80 17.04 7.28 12.34
C LEU A 80 16.65 6.11 13.26
N PHE A 81 15.49 5.49 13.01
CA PHE A 81 15.00 4.41 13.87
C PHE A 81 15.84 3.13 13.76
N MET A 82 16.28 2.77 12.55
CA MET A 82 17.21 1.66 12.36
C MET A 82 18.55 1.94 13.04
N GLY A 83 19.01 3.19 13.06
CA GLY A 83 20.19 3.63 13.80
C GLY A 83 20.05 3.40 15.31
N PHE A 84 18.97 3.90 15.94
CA PHE A 84 18.70 3.66 17.36
C PHE A 84 18.59 2.17 17.68
N MET A 85 17.95 1.38 16.82
CA MET A 85 17.88 -0.06 17.05
C MET A 85 19.19 -0.78 16.86
N SER A 86 20.06 -0.36 15.94
CA SER A 86 21.40 -0.93 15.86
C SER A 86 22.19 -0.69 17.14
N ILE A 87 22.01 0.49 17.77
CA ILE A 87 22.60 0.78 19.08
C ILE A 87 22.00 -0.12 20.16
N ALA A 88 20.67 -0.25 20.24
CA ALA A 88 20.00 -1.11 21.22
C ALA A 88 20.34 -2.61 21.06
N GLU A 89 20.51 -3.07 19.82
CA GLU A 89 20.98 -4.41 19.48
C GLU A 89 22.40 -4.64 19.98
N ARG A 90 23.33 -3.75 19.63
CA ARG A 90 24.74 -3.82 20.03
C ARG A 90 24.93 -3.67 21.54
N ALA A 91 24.08 -2.87 22.20
CA ALA A 91 24.05 -2.74 23.65
C ALA A 91 23.46 -3.96 24.38
N GLY A 92 22.94 -4.95 23.64
CA GLY A 92 22.40 -6.19 24.20
C GLY A 92 20.97 -6.08 24.74
N GLY A 93 20.29 -4.95 24.54
CA GLY A 93 18.90 -4.76 24.98
C GLY A 93 17.95 -5.80 24.37
N ILE A 94 18.16 -6.12 23.09
CA ILE A 94 17.40 -7.17 22.39
C ILE A 94 17.61 -8.53 23.07
N ARG A 95 18.83 -8.86 23.46
CA ARG A 95 19.15 -10.15 24.10
C ARG A 95 18.49 -10.29 25.46
N VAL A 96 18.39 -9.20 26.21
CA VAL A 96 17.68 -9.15 27.50
C VAL A 96 16.19 -9.32 27.28
N LEU A 97 15.60 -8.54 26.36
CA LEU A 97 14.17 -8.62 26.05
C LEU A 97 13.78 -10.02 25.54
N SER A 98 14.58 -10.59 24.62
CA SER A 98 14.41 -11.96 24.12
C SER A 98 14.47 -13.02 25.21
N LYS A 99 15.25 -12.83 26.27
CA LYS A 99 15.26 -13.78 27.40
C LYS A 99 13.99 -13.69 28.26
N ILE A 100 13.45 -12.48 28.44
CA ILE A 100 12.24 -12.26 29.26
C ILE A 100 11.01 -12.86 28.57
N ILE A 101 10.84 -12.63 27.26
CA ILE A 101 9.64 -13.06 26.51
C ILE A 101 9.89 -14.38 25.77
N GLY A 102 11.12 -14.89 25.79
CA GLY A 102 11.53 -16.19 25.24
C GLY A 102 10.61 -17.37 25.58
N PRO A 103 10.15 -17.58 26.84
CA PRO A 103 9.24 -18.69 27.14
C PRO A 103 7.90 -18.59 26.41
N PHE A 104 7.34 -17.38 26.24
CA PHE A 104 6.11 -17.16 25.48
C PHE A 104 6.31 -17.44 23.99
N PHE A 105 7.35 -16.85 23.39
CA PHE A 105 7.65 -17.06 21.97
C PHE A 105 8.06 -18.49 21.64
N SER A 106 8.74 -19.21 22.53
CA SER A 106 9.10 -20.61 22.32
C SER A 106 7.88 -21.54 22.22
N ARG A 107 6.74 -21.13 22.78
CA ARG A 107 5.47 -21.84 22.69
C ARG A 107 4.70 -21.48 21.42
N LEU A 108 4.80 -20.23 20.97
CA LEU A 108 4.18 -19.73 19.73
C LEU A 108 4.93 -20.19 18.47
N PHE A 109 6.26 -20.23 18.53
CA PHE A 109 7.15 -20.57 17.43
C PHE A 109 7.98 -21.83 17.76
N PRO A 110 7.35 -23.02 17.83
CA PRO A 110 8.03 -24.26 18.21
C PRO A 110 9.08 -24.71 17.19
N GLU A 111 8.95 -24.28 15.93
CA GLU A 111 9.88 -24.59 14.84
C GLU A 111 11.15 -23.71 14.87
N LEU A 112 11.20 -22.67 15.71
CA LEU A 112 12.33 -21.76 15.75
C LEU A 112 13.48 -22.32 16.62
N PRO A 113 14.73 -22.39 16.11
CA PRO A 113 15.87 -22.78 16.92
C PRO A 113 16.10 -21.80 18.09
N LYS A 114 16.52 -22.34 19.25
CA LYS A 114 16.90 -21.51 20.40
C LYS A 114 18.05 -20.57 20.00
N ASN A 115 17.92 -19.30 20.35
CA ASN A 115 18.86 -18.21 20.01
C ASN A 115 18.96 -17.83 18.52
N HIS A 116 18.00 -18.22 17.67
CA HIS A 116 17.97 -17.75 16.28
C HIS A 116 17.67 -16.24 16.21
N PRO A 117 18.37 -15.44 15.37
CA PRO A 117 18.18 -13.99 15.27
C PRO A 117 16.76 -13.55 14.88
N ALA A 118 16.00 -14.42 14.20
CA ALA A 118 14.58 -14.16 13.88
C ALA A 118 13.75 -13.82 15.12
N MET A 119 14.07 -14.43 16.28
CA MET A 119 13.40 -14.12 17.55
C MET A 119 13.57 -12.66 17.95
N GLY A 120 14.79 -12.14 17.79
CA GLY A 120 15.11 -10.73 18.06
C GLY A 120 14.36 -9.82 17.11
N HIS A 121 14.43 -10.07 15.80
CA HIS A 121 13.77 -9.23 14.79
C HIS A 121 12.24 -9.19 14.94
N MET A 122 11.59 -10.33 15.21
CA MET A 122 10.15 -10.36 15.49
C MET A 122 9.80 -9.54 16.72
N MET A 123 10.59 -9.68 17.80
CA MET A 123 10.41 -8.89 19.02
C MET A 123 10.54 -7.39 18.78
N LEU A 124 11.44 -6.97 17.88
CA LEU A 124 11.54 -5.56 17.51
C LEU A 124 10.32 -5.06 16.78
N ASN A 125 9.77 -5.86 15.85
CA ASN A 125 8.55 -5.51 15.14
C ASN A 125 7.37 -5.33 16.12
N PHE A 126 7.16 -6.28 17.04
CA PHE A 126 6.13 -6.16 18.07
C PHE A 126 6.36 -4.99 19.03
N SER A 127 7.61 -4.79 19.46
CA SER A 127 7.95 -3.67 20.35
C SER A 127 7.76 -2.32 19.66
N ALA A 128 8.07 -2.21 18.37
CA ALA A 128 7.85 -1.00 17.60
C ALA A 128 6.35 -0.67 17.49
N ASN A 129 5.51 -1.67 17.19
CA ASN A 129 4.05 -1.51 17.21
C ASN A 129 3.52 -1.11 18.61
N LEU A 130 4.03 -1.73 19.67
CA LEU A 130 3.58 -1.45 21.05
C LEU A 130 3.99 -0.07 21.55
N LEU A 131 5.15 0.43 21.13
CA LEU A 131 5.72 1.72 21.54
C LEU A 131 5.27 2.89 20.65
N GLY A 132 4.34 2.65 19.71
CA GLY A 132 3.87 3.68 18.76
C GLY A 132 4.94 4.11 17.75
N LEU A 133 5.92 3.25 17.50
CA LEU A 133 6.97 3.42 16.50
C LEU A 133 6.57 2.74 15.18
N ASP A 134 5.33 2.92 14.74
CA ASP A 134 4.70 2.18 13.64
C ASP A 134 5.51 2.24 12.33
N ASN A 135 6.13 3.40 12.07
CA ASN A 135 7.02 3.59 10.91
C ASN A 135 8.20 2.61 10.95
N ALA A 136 8.77 2.35 12.13
CA ALA A 136 9.90 1.44 12.30
C ALA A 136 9.46 -0.03 12.37
N ALA A 137 8.19 -0.33 12.62
CA ALA A 137 7.71 -1.70 12.66
C ALA A 137 7.87 -2.40 11.30
N THR A 138 7.56 -1.72 10.18
CA THR A 138 7.65 -2.28 8.83
C THR A 138 9.03 -2.84 8.46
N PRO A 139 10.16 -2.12 8.60
CA PRO A 139 11.47 -2.68 8.29
C PRO A 139 11.87 -3.83 9.23
N PHE A 140 11.45 -3.80 10.51
CA PHE A 140 11.68 -4.93 11.41
C PHE A 140 10.85 -6.14 11.03
N GLY A 141 9.62 -5.94 10.56
CA GLY A 141 8.77 -7.01 10.05
C GLY A 141 9.38 -7.68 8.84
N LEU A 142 9.91 -6.90 7.89
CA LEU A 142 10.63 -7.44 6.72
C LEU A 142 11.90 -8.20 7.14
N LYS A 143 12.73 -7.64 8.02
CA LYS A 143 13.94 -8.29 8.52
C LYS A 143 13.63 -9.57 9.32
N ALA A 144 12.51 -9.59 10.04
CA ALA A 144 12.00 -10.78 10.71
C ALA A 144 11.59 -11.84 9.69
N MET A 145 10.82 -11.47 8.66
CA MET A 145 10.42 -12.37 7.57
C MET A 145 11.62 -12.96 6.82
N GLU A 146 12.63 -12.14 6.49
CA GLU A 146 13.89 -12.60 5.89
C GLU A 146 14.61 -13.62 6.78
N SER A 147 14.62 -13.37 8.10
CA SER A 147 15.24 -14.29 9.06
C SER A 147 14.43 -15.57 9.26
N LEU A 148 13.11 -15.52 9.17
CA LEU A 148 12.26 -16.71 9.17
C LEU A 148 12.43 -17.51 7.86
N GLN A 149 12.73 -16.82 6.76
CA GLN A 149 12.96 -17.45 5.47
C GLN A 149 14.27 -18.25 5.44
N THR A 150 15.30 -17.89 6.23
CA THR A 150 16.56 -18.67 6.26
C THR A 150 16.34 -20.09 6.76
N ILE A 151 15.51 -20.26 7.79
CA ILE A 151 15.15 -21.56 8.38
C ILE A 151 14.04 -22.29 7.63
N ASN A 152 13.40 -21.64 6.65
CA ASN A 152 12.33 -22.25 5.89
C ASN A 152 12.89 -23.36 4.97
N PRO A 153 12.43 -24.63 5.12
CA PRO A 153 12.87 -25.74 4.28
C PRO A 153 12.32 -25.64 2.84
N LYS A 154 11.22 -24.93 2.60
CA LYS A 154 10.61 -24.74 1.27
C LYS A 154 10.54 -23.25 0.93
N LYS A 155 11.51 -22.76 0.15
CA LYS A 155 11.64 -21.31 -0.12
C LYS A 155 10.42 -20.70 -0.83
N ASP A 156 9.71 -21.48 -1.63
CA ASP A 156 8.54 -21.01 -2.39
C ASP A 156 7.22 -21.13 -1.60
N THR A 157 7.25 -21.55 -0.35
CA THR A 157 6.04 -21.75 0.48
C THR A 157 6.25 -21.14 1.85
N ALA A 158 5.30 -20.33 2.31
CA ALA A 158 5.37 -19.75 3.65
C ALA A 158 5.41 -20.85 4.73
N SER A 159 6.34 -20.75 5.67
CA SER A 159 6.42 -21.64 6.82
C SER A 159 5.36 -21.32 7.88
N ASN A 160 5.07 -22.26 8.77
CA ASN A 160 4.14 -22.03 9.88
C ASN A 160 4.58 -20.83 10.74
N SER A 161 5.88 -20.67 10.94
CA SER A 161 6.44 -19.52 11.68
C SER A 161 6.19 -18.18 10.96
N GLN A 162 6.29 -18.14 9.62
CA GLN A 162 5.99 -16.93 8.85
C GLN A 162 4.50 -16.56 8.89
N ILE A 163 3.63 -17.57 8.74
CA ILE A 163 2.18 -17.39 8.83
C ILE A 163 1.80 -16.91 10.24
N MET A 164 2.36 -17.54 11.28
CA MET A 164 2.08 -17.18 12.66
C MET A 164 2.51 -15.76 12.98
N PHE A 165 3.68 -15.33 12.49
CA PHE A 165 4.17 -13.96 12.66
C PHE A 165 3.25 -12.93 11.98
N LEU A 166 2.65 -13.26 10.84
CA LEU A 166 1.75 -12.35 10.12
C LEU A 166 0.36 -12.24 10.76
N CYS A 167 -0.08 -13.26 11.50
CA CYS A 167 -1.36 -13.26 12.21
C CYS A 167 -1.35 -12.52 13.55
N LEU A 168 -0.17 -12.23 14.11
CA LEU A 168 0.03 -11.58 15.41
C LEU A 168 0.16 -10.06 15.25
#